data_AF-A0A7X5X9B3-F1
#
_entry.id   AF-A0A7X5X9B3-F1
#
_cell.length_a   1.000
_cell.length_b   1.000
_cell.length_c   1.000
_cell.angle_alpha   90.00
_cell.angle_beta   90.00
_cell.angle_gamma   90.00
#
_symmetry.space_group_name_H-M   'P 1'
#
loop_
_entity.id
_entity.type
_entity.pdbx_description
1 polymer ?
#
loop_
_entity_poly.entity_id
_entity_poly.type
_entity_poly.pdbx_seq_one_letter_code
_entity_poly.pdbx_strand_id
1 'polypeptide(L)'
;MRVNMTVNGRPYAADDVWEGESLLYVLRERMGLPGSKNACEQGECGSCTVRLDGVPVCACLVAAGQAEGREVVTVEGLADHARQRSTQAAGAVCPGEPEEGHPGAHGATRPVEPDMARPVEPGGGRPAGSEAARPGKPGAGGPVGPGTGRPGEPDAARHAGPDAGHPLEPEAVRPRRAGPSRPGQAAPLAPVQQAFIDAGAVQCGFCTPGLLVAADELLERNPDPSDADIREALSGNLCRCTGYEKILDAVRLAAARTGEAV
;
A
#
# COMPACT_ATOMS: atom_id res chain seq x y z
N MET A 1 17.65 19.37 -10.44
CA MET A 1 16.56 19.62 -11.42
C MET A 1 15.27 20.05 -10.71
N ARG A 2 14.32 20.68 -11.40
CA ARG A 2 12.95 20.88 -10.91
C ARG A 2 12.09 19.69 -11.34
N VAL A 3 11.28 19.15 -10.43
CA VAL A 3 10.28 18.12 -10.71
C VAL A 3 8.88 18.61 -10.35
N ASN A 4 7.93 18.54 -11.28
CA ASN A 4 6.52 18.85 -11.05
C ASN A 4 5.71 17.56 -11.04
N MET A 5 4.76 17.42 -10.12
CA MET A 5 3.85 16.26 -10.08
C MET A 5 2.57 16.62 -9.35
N THR A 6 1.52 15.82 -9.52
CA THR A 6 0.30 15.96 -8.72
C THR A 6 0.33 14.95 -7.59
N VAL A 7 0.38 15.39 -6.33
CA VAL A 7 0.39 14.49 -5.16
C VAL A 7 -0.91 14.65 -4.39
N ASN A 8 -1.64 13.55 -4.20
CA ASN A 8 -2.92 13.54 -3.48
C ASN A 8 -3.91 14.59 -4.04
N GLY A 9 -3.98 14.70 -5.37
CA GLY A 9 -4.84 15.65 -6.08
C GLY A 9 -4.38 17.12 -6.04
N ARG A 10 -3.18 17.41 -5.52
CA ARG A 10 -2.62 18.77 -5.45
C ARG A 10 -1.34 18.91 -6.28
N PRO A 11 -1.18 19.97 -7.09
CA PRO A 11 0.06 20.19 -7.81
C PRO A 11 1.20 20.51 -6.82
N TYR A 12 2.36 19.91 -7.07
CA TYR A 12 3.57 20.09 -6.28
C TYR A 12 4.75 20.32 -7.22
N ALA A 13 5.64 21.24 -6.84
CA ALA A 13 6.93 21.46 -7.49
C ALA A 13 8.06 21.27 -6.46
N ALA A 14 8.99 20.39 -6.77
CA ALA A 14 10.19 20.16 -5.99
C ALA A 14 11.40 20.75 -6.73
N ASP A 15 12.00 21.78 -6.15
CA ASP A 15 13.21 22.43 -6.66
C ASP A 15 14.47 21.71 -6.19
N ASP A 16 15.56 21.88 -6.94
CA ASP A 16 16.90 21.37 -6.59
C ASP A 16 16.91 19.87 -6.22
N VAL A 17 16.12 19.07 -6.91
CA VAL A 17 16.10 17.61 -6.79
C VAL A 17 17.37 17.05 -7.43
N TRP A 18 18.14 16.28 -6.67
CA TRP A 18 19.29 15.54 -7.19
C TRP A 18 18.82 14.40 -8.11
N GLU A 19 19.55 14.11 -9.19
CA GLU A 19 19.16 13.12 -10.21
C GLU A 19 18.98 11.70 -9.63
N GLY A 20 19.72 11.38 -8.57
CA GLY A 20 19.63 10.11 -7.86
C GLY A 20 18.63 10.09 -6.69
N GLU A 21 17.90 11.17 -6.42
CA GLU A 21 16.88 11.15 -5.37
C GLU A 21 15.71 10.26 -5.76
N SER A 22 15.29 9.41 -4.81
CA SER A 22 14.09 8.59 -4.98
C SER A 22 12.82 9.43 -4.78
N LEU A 23 11.74 9.01 -5.42
CA LEU A 23 10.40 9.55 -5.19
C LEU A 23 10.04 9.47 -3.70
N LEU A 24 10.41 8.39 -3.02
CA LEU A 24 10.22 8.24 -1.59
C LEU A 24 10.89 9.36 -0.78
N TYR A 25 12.13 9.71 -1.10
CA TYR A 25 12.85 10.78 -0.41
C TYR A 25 12.15 12.12 -0.61
N VAL A 26 11.76 12.44 -1.84
CA VAL A 26 11.03 13.68 -2.15
C VAL A 26 9.73 13.75 -1.35
N LEU A 27 8.88 12.71 -1.40
CA LEU A 27 7.61 12.68 -0.69
C LEU A 27 7.78 12.89 0.82
N ARG A 28 8.73 12.18 1.44
CA ARG A 28 8.90 12.20 2.89
C ARG A 28 9.61 13.45 3.38
N GLU A 29 10.77 13.72 2.81
CA GLU A 29 11.75 14.66 3.37
C GLU A 29 11.59 16.07 2.77
N ARG A 30 11.13 16.18 1.51
CA ARG A 30 10.85 17.48 0.88
C ARG A 30 9.39 17.91 1.02
N MET A 31 8.44 16.99 0.82
CA MET A 31 7.00 17.31 0.86
C MET A 31 6.36 17.13 2.24
N GLY A 32 7.06 16.46 3.17
CA GLY A 32 6.53 16.22 4.52
C GLY A 32 5.35 15.24 4.55
N LEU A 33 5.34 14.25 3.66
CA LEU A 33 4.38 13.14 3.59
C LEU A 33 5.06 11.85 4.09
N PRO A 34 5.19 11.65 5.41
CA PRO A 34 6.00 10.56 5.99
C PRO A 34 5.26 9.21 6.04
N GLY A 35 4.05 9.12 5.49
CA GLY A 35 3.18 7.95 5.47
C GLY A 35 3.89 6.75 4.88
N SER A 36 4.32 6.85 3.62
CA SER A 36 5.20 5.85 2.99
C SER A 36 6.53 5.76 3.73
N LYS A 37 6.96 4.53 4.03
CA LYS A 37 8.10 4.29 4.93
C LYS A 37 9.36 3.94 4.17
N ASN A 38 10.47 4.40 4.75
CA ASN A 38 11.79 3.98 4.36
C ASN A 38 12.27 2.87 5.30
N ALA A 39 12.40 1.63 4.79
CA ALA A 39 12.86 0.48 5.57
C ALA A 39 14.00 -0.29 4.90
N CYS A 40 13.78 -0.84 3.71
CA CYS A 40 14.80 -1.65 3.03
C CYS A 40 15.53 -0.93 1.90
N GLU A 41 14.92 0.10 1.30
CA GLU A 41 15.41 0.84 0.11
C GLU A 41 15.74 -0.04 -1.11
N GLN A 42 15.22 -1.27 -1.13
CA GLN A 42 15.53 -2.27 -2.15
C GLN A 42 14.28 -2.78 -2.89
N GLY A 43 13.10 -2.21 -2.61
CA GLY A 43 11.82 -2.62 -3.19
C GLY A 43 11.20 -3.87 -2.58
N GLU A 44 11.89 -4.57 -1.68
CA GLU A 44 11.44 -5.86 -1.13
C GLU A 44 10.28 -5.77 -0.11
N CYS A 45 10.28 -4.74 0.75
CA CYS A 45 9.35 -4.73 1.89
C CYS A 45 7.97 -4.12 1.60
N GLY A 46 7.81 -3.37 0.51
CA GLY A 46 6.56 -2.69 0.14
C GLY A 46 6.08 -1.57 1.07
N SER A 47 6.74 -1.29 2.20
CA SER A 47 6.29 -0.23 3.12
C SER A 47 6.34 1.19 2.52
N CYS A 48 7.05 1.35 1.39
CA CYS A 48 7.12 2.57 0.60
C CYS A 48 6.08 2.65 -0.53
N THR A 49 5.16 1.68 -0.65
CA THR A 49 4.20 1.61 -1.76
C THR A 49 3.34 2.87 -1.84
N VAL A 50 3.27 3.45 -3.04
CA VAL A 50 2.39 4.55 -3.44
C VAL A 50 1.74 4.18 -4.76
N ARG A 51 0.68 4.88 -5.16
CA ARG A 51 0.17 4.76 -6.54
C ARG A 51 0.86 5.81 -7.41
N LEU A 52 1.41 5.39 -8.53
CA LEU A 52 1.95 6.26 -9.57
C LEU A 52 1.13 6.03 -10.84
N ASP A 53 0.34 7.02 -11.24
CA ASP A 53 -0.71 6.92 -12.26
C ASP A 53 -1.62 5.71 -12.04
N GLY A 54 -2.14 5.58 -10.82
CA GLY A 54 -3.05 4.50 -10.44
C GLY A 54 -2.38 3.16 -10.14
N VAL A 55 -1.12 2.92 -10.53
CA VAL A 55 -0.42 1.63 -10.34
C VAL A 55 0.39 1.63 -9.04
N PRO A 56 0.32 0.59 -8.19
CA PRO A 56 1.15 0.49 -7.00
C PRO A 56 2.63 0.28 -7.37
N VAL A 57 3.51 1.12 -6.84
CA VAL A 57 4.96 1.05 -7.06
C VAL A 57 5.74 1.24 -5.77
N CYS A 58 6.91 0.60 -5.67
CA CYS A 58 7.87 0.87 -4.60
C CYS A 58 8.54 2.23 -4.83
N ALA A 59 8.08 3.28 -4.13
CA ALA A 59 8.58 4.65 -4.31
C ALA A 59 10.10 4.79 -4.07
N CYS A 60 10.73 3.86 -3.32
CA CYS A 60 12.17 3.87 -3.12
C CYS A 60 12.97 3.51 -4.39
N LEU A 61 12.35 2.81 -5.35
CA LEU A 61 12.97 2.40 -6.61
C LEU A 61 12.60 3.29 -7.80
N VAL A 62 11.72 4.27 -7.59
CA VAL A 62 11.36 5.26 -8.61
C VAL A 62 12.26 6.47 -8.41
N ALA A 63 13.02 6.86 -9.43
CA ALA A 63 13.76 8.12 -9.40
C ALA A 63 12.77 9.28 -9.44
N ALA A 64 12.99 10.34 -8.66
CA ALA A 64 12.07 11.47 -8.55
C ALA A 64 11.78 12.11 -9.91
N GLY A 65 12.77 12.22 -10.79
CA GLY A 65 12.59 12.73 -12.16
C GLY A 65 11.61 11.92 -13.02
N GLN A 66 11.39 10.63 -12.71
CA GLN A 66 10.39 9.80 -13.41
C GLN A 66 8.95 10.11 -13.02
N ALA A 67 8.73 10.93 -11.98
CA ALA A 67 7.41 11.39 -11.57
C ALA A 67 7.02 12.74 -12.22
N GLU A 68 7.84 13.30 -13.11
CA GLU A 68 7.55 14.56 -13.80
C GLU A 68 6.20 14.50 -14.55
N GLY A 69 5.30 15.41 -14.20
CA GLY A 69 3.95 15.54 -14.76
C GLY A 69 2.97 14.43 -14.35
N ARG A 70 3.36 13.50 -13.48
CA ARG A 70 2.57 12.31 -13.12
C ARG A 70 1.73 12.50 -11.87
N GLU A 71 0.77 11.60 -11.66
CA GLU A 71 -0.05 11.56 -10.46
C GLU A 71 0.53 10.58 -9.43
N VAL A 72 0.65 11.03 -8.19
CA VAL A 72 1.07 10.22 -7.05
C VAL A 72 0.00 10.24 -5.97
N VAL A 73 -0.42 9.06 -5.51
CA VAL A 73 -1.31 8.93 -4.35
C VAL A 73 -0.59 8.19 -3.22
N THR A 74 -0.51 8.85 -2.07
CA THR A 74 0.06 8.30 -0.84
C THR A 74 -1.04 7.91 0.14
N VAL A 75 -0.68 7.23 1.24
CA VAL A 75 -1.64 6.84 2.28
C VAL A 75 -2.38 8.04 2.88
N GLU A 76 -1.73 9.22 2.94
CA GLU A 76 -2.31 10.46 3.46
C GLU A 76 -3.47 10.97 2.60
N GLY A 77 -3.41 10.77 1.28
CA GLY A 77 -4.47 11.17 0.35
C GLY A 77 -5.46 10.06 0.00
N LEU A 78 -5.26 8.84 0.52
CA LEU A 78 -6.00 7.66 0.08
C LEU A 78 -7.52 7.78 0.28
N ALA A 79 -7.95 8.37 1.40
CA ALA A 79 -9.38 8.59 1.67
C ALA A 79 -10.03 9.57 0.68
N ASP A 80 -9.35 10.67 0.37
CA ASP A 80 -9.84 11.67 -0.57
C ASP A 80 -9.88 11.07 -1.98
N HIS A 81 -8.84 10.32 -2.36
CA HIS A 81 -8.74 9.64 -3.64
C HIS A 81 -9.86 8.61 -3.84
N ALA A 82 -10.11 7.75 -2.85
CA ALA A 82 -11.20 6.77 -2.90
C ALA A 82 -12.58 7.43 -3.10
N ARG A 83 -12.85 8.55 -2.39
CA ARG A 83 -14.11 9.30 -2.56
C ARG A 83 -14.24 9.93 -3.95
N GLN A 84 -13.19 10.53 -4.46
CA GLN A 84 -13.18 11.13 -5.79
C GLN A 84 -13.51 10.08 -6.86
N ARG A 85 -12.92 8.88 -6.76
CA ARG A 85 -13.23 7.75 -7.66
C ARG A 85 -14.69 7.32 -7.58
N SER A 86 -15.24 7.15 -6.37
CA SER A 86 -16.67 6.80 -6.21
C SER A 86 -17.60 7.84 -6.82
N THR A 87 -17.30 9.14 -6.67
CA THR A 87 -18.11 10.21 -7.28
C THR A 87 -18.01 10.26 -8.80
N GLN A 88 -16.83 9.95 -9.37
CA GLN A 88 -16.64 9.87 -10.82
C GLN A 88 -17.36 8.66 -11.41
N ALA A 89 -17.33 7.50 -10.73
CA ALA A 89 -18.07 6.31 -11.13
C ALA A 89 -19.59 6.56 -11.13
N ALA A 90 -20.12 7.25 -10.10
CA ALA A 90 -21.53 7.60 -10.02
C ALA A 90 -21.95 8.67 -11.06
N GLY A 91 -21.05 9.57 -11.45
CA GLY A 91 -21.28 10.60 -12.47
C GLY A 91 -21.17 10.12 -13.91
N ALA A 92 -20.63 8.91 -14.15
CA ALA A 92 -20.47 8.32 -15.47
C ALA A 92 -21.70 7.53 -15.96
N VAL A 93 -22.82 7.56 -15.23
CA VAL A 93 -24.10 6.98 -15.71
C VAL A 93 -24.54 7.74 -16.96
N CYS A 94 -24.59 7.03 -18.10
CA CYS A 94 -25.01 7.57 -19.39
C CYS A 94 -26.38 8.26 -19.28
N PRO A 95 -26.58 9.49 -19.82
CA PRO A 95 -27.92 10.02 -20.00
C PRO A 95 -28.70 9.05 -20.90
N GLY A 96 -29.86 8.60 -20.40
CA GLY A 96 -30.66 7.55 -20.99
C GLY A 96 -30.93 7.77 -22.48
N GLU A 97 -30.74 6.71 -23.26
CA GLU A 97 -31.21 6.67 -24.64
C GLU A 97 -32.76 6.60 -24.65
N PRO A 98 -33.43 7.29 -25.58
CA PRO A 98 -34.89 7.29 -25.67
C PRO A 98 -35.38 5.90 -26.12
N GLU A 99 -36.44 5.40 -25.47
CA GLU A 99 -37.13 4.18 -25.89
C GLU A 99 -37.69 4.33 -27.30
N GLU A 100 -37.04 3.70 -28.28
CA GLU A 100 -37.65 3.37 -29.56
C GLU A 100 -38.20 1.94 -29.48
N GLY A 101 -39.53 1.85 -29.44
CA GLY A 101 -40.24 0.58 -29.47
C GLY A 101 -40.02 -0.17 -30.79
N HIS A 102 -39.94 -1.49 -30.69
CA HIS A 102 -40.32 -2.39 -31.78
C HIS A 102 -41.04 -3.64 -31.24
N PRO A 103 -42.01 -4.18 -32.01
CA PRO A 103 -43.02 -5.10 -31.53
C PRO A 103 -42.52 -6.55 -31.53
N GLY A 104 -43.18 -7.38 -30.71
CA GLY A 104 -42.67 -8.68 -30.28
C GLY A 104 -42.70 -9.82 -31.29
N ALA A 105 -42.15 -10.95 -30.84
CA ALA A 105 -42.46 -12.27 -31.35
C ALA A 105 -42.25 -13.32 -30.25
N HIS A 106 -43.18 -14.26 -30.23
CA HIS A 106 -43.44 -15.30 -29.24
C HIS A 106 -42.36 -16.39 -29.17
N GLY A 107 -42.28 -17.07 -28.01
CA GLY A 107 -41.64 -18.39 -27.95
C GLY A 107 -41.22 -18.83 -26.56
N ALA A 108 -42.19 -19.13 -25.69
CA ALA A 108 -41.90 -19.81 -24.43
C ALA A 108 -41.56 -21.29 -24.68
N THR A 109 -40.38 -21.74 -24.26
CA THR A 109 -40.13 -23.16 -23.94
C THR A 109 -39.32 -23.28 -22.65
N ARG A 110 -39.73 -24.27 -21.86
CA ARG A 110 -39.44 -24.52 -20.44
C ARG A 110 -38.12 -25.29 -20.24
N PRO A 111 -37.56 -25.32 -19.00
CA PRO A 111 -36.26 -25.89 -18.71
C PRO A 111 -36.27 -27.43 -18.69
N VAL A 112 -35.14 -28.03 -19.07
CA VAL A 112 -34.85 -29.46 -18.89
C VAL A 112 -33.52 -29.61 -18.13
N GLU A 113 -33.63 -30.09 -16.90
CA GLU A 113 -32.66 -30.89 -16.15
C GLU A 113 -33.50 -31.93 -15.36
N PRO A 114 -32.95 -33.05 -14.83
CA PRO A 114 -31.54 -33.45 -14.72
C PRO A 114 -31.26 -34.91 -15.18
N ASP A 115 -29.99 -35.31 -15.32
CA ASP A 115 -29.65 -36.74 -15.14
C ASP A 115 -28.47 -36.91 -14.20
N MET A 116 -28.70 -37.81 -13.25
CA MET A 116 -27.86 -38.15 -12.11
C MET A 116 -26.82 -39.19 -12.51
N ALA A 117 -25.56 -38.91 -12.18
CA ALA A 117 -24.58 -39.96 -11.90
C ALA A 117 -23.91 -39.66 -10.55
N ARG A 118 -24.26 -40.46 -9.53
CA ARG A 118 -23.56 -40.53 -8.23
C ARG A 118 -22.44 -41.61 -8.28
N PRO A 119 -21.72 -41.91 -7.18
CA PRO A 119 -20.28 -41.67 -7.02
C PRO A 119 -19.45 -42.96 -7.04
N VAL A 120 -18.13 -42.86 -7.19
CA VAL A 120 -17.21 -43.98 -6.94
C VAL A 120 -16.00 -43.49 -6.14
N GLU A 121 -15.94 -43.93 -4.88
CA GLU A 121 -14.77 -44.08 -3.98
C GLU A 121 -15.17 -45.24 -3.04
N PRO A 122 -14.30 -46.16 -2.56
CA PRO A 122 -13.04 -45.78 -1.91
C PRO A 122 -11.87 -46.80 -2.00
N GLY A 123 -10.66 -46.34 -1.65
CA GLY A 123 -9.56 -47.19 -1.19
C GLY A 123 -8.31 -46.33 -1.01
N GLY A 124 -7.83 -46.00 0.19
CA GLY A 124 -7.60 -46.87 1.34
C GLY A 124 -6.09 -47.17 1.41
N GLY A 125 -5.33 -46.37 2.17
CA GLY A 125 -3.91 -46.67 2.40
C GLY A 125 -3.08 -45.51 2.95
N ARG A 126 -3.09 -45.36 4.28
CA ARG A 126 -2.01 -44.72 5.05
C ARG A 126 -1.18 -45.85 5.66
N PRO A 127 0.15 -45.73 5.77
CA PRO A 127 0.65 -45.48 7.13
C PRO A 127 1.95 -44.68 7.23
N ALA A 128 2.20 -44.21 8.46
CA ALA A 128 3.47 -43.92 9.14
C ALA A 128 4.46 -42.96 8.44
N GLY A 129 4.87 -41.83 9.03
CA GLY A 129 5.29 -41.68 10.42
C GLY A 129 6.82 -41.80 10.50
N SER A 130 7.52 -40.68 10.44
CA SER A 130 8.87 -40.55 11.01
C SER A 130 9.11 -39.11 11.44
N GLU A 131 8.97 -38.90 12.74
CA GLU A 131 9.56 -37.78 13.48
C GLU A 131 11.03 -37.60 13.11
N ALA A 132 11.41 -36.38 12.75
CA ALA A 132 12.78 -35.91 12.83
C ALA A 132 12.83 -34.72 13.79
N ALA A 133 13.64 -34.88 14.83
CA ALA A 133 13.66 -34.11 16.05
C ALA A 133 14.04 -32.64 15.85
N ARG A 134 13.41 -31.77 16.63
CA ARG A 134 13.88 -30.42 16.92
C ARG A 134 15.08 -30.51 17.87
N PRO A 135 16.26 -29.97 17.54
CA PRO A 135 17.28 -29.75 18.55
C PRO A 135 16.91 -28.53 19.39
N GLY A 136 16.75 -28.75 20.69
CA GLY A 136 16.48 -27.72 21.68
C GLY A 136 17.65 -26.76 21.92
N LYS A 137 17.31 -25.57 22.41
CA LYS A 137 18.23 -24.60 23.00
C LYS A 137 18.95 -25.20 24.22
N PRO A 138 20.27 -24.99 24.37
CA PRO A 138 20.90 -24.92 25.68
C PRO A 138 20.83 -23.49 26.22
N GLY A 139 20.50 -23.39 27.51
CA GLY A 139 20.49 -22.15 28.27
C GLY A 139 21.89 -21.63 28.61
N ALA A 140 21.86 -20.45 29.22
CA ALA A 140 22.97 -19.60 29.60
C ALA A 140 23.96 -20.21 30.61
N GLY A 141 25.22 -19.78 30.53
CA GLY A 141 26.26 -19.97 31.54
C GLY A 141 27.65 -19.59 31.00
N GLY A 142 28.16 -18.41 31.36
CA GLY A 142 29.44 -17.87 30.87
C GLY A 142 30.70 -18.58 31.40
N PRO A 143 31.87 -18.16 30.92
CA PRO A 143 32.71 -17.35 31.80
C PRO A 143 33.15 -16.03 31.14
N VAL A 144 33.18 -14.97 31.96
CA VAL A 144 33.68 -13.64 31.57
C VAL A 144 35.22 -13.72 31.55
N GLY A 145 35.81 -13.65 30.35
CA GLY A 145 37.26 -13.54 30.17
C GLY A 145 37.76 -12.09 30.26
N PRO A 146 39.04 -11.86 30.59
CA PRO A 146 39.56 -10.53 30.91
C PRO A 146 39.65 -9.65 29.65
N GLY A 147 39.29 -8.38 29.83
CA GLY A 147 39.27 -7.37 28.78
C GLY A 147 40.63 -7.19 28.12
N THR A 148 40.66 -7.39 26.81
CA THR A 148 41.70 -6.89 25.92
C THR A 148 41.14 -5.69 25.18
N GLY A 149 41.75 -4.53 25.40
CA GLY A 149 41.37 -3.26 24.79
C GLY A 149 41.38 -3.36 23.26
N ARG A 150 40.38 -2.76 22.63
CA ARG A 150 40.37 -2.57 21.17
C ARG A 150 41.49 -1.59 20.76
N PRO A 151 42.32 -1.94 19.76
CA PRO A 151 43.19 -0.98 19.09
C PRO A 151 42.36 0.13 18.42
N GLY A 152 42.88 1.36 18.48
CA GLY A 152 42.18 2.58 18.10
C GLY A 152 41.62 2.59 16.67
N GLU A 153 40.41 3.14 16.56
CA GLU A 153 39.85 3.62 15.31
C GLU A 153 40.71 4.79 14.77
N PRO A 154 41.08 4.80 13.47
CA PRO A 154 41.58 6.00 12.85
C PRO A 154 40.44 7.00 12.65
N ASP A 155 40.70 8.21 13.14
CA ASP A 155 39.91 9.43 13.06
C ASP A 155 39.34 9.65 11.64
N ALA A 156 38.03 9.40 11.46
CA ALA A 156 37.33 9.75 10.25
C ALA A 156 37.18 11.27 10.20
N ALA A 157 38.20 11.89 9.60
CA ALA A 157 38.28 13.29 9.28
C ALA A 157 36.94 13.82 8.76
N ARG A 158 36.42 14.82 9.48
CA ARG A 158 35.37 15.74 9.06
C ARG A 158 35.73 16.31 7.69
N HIS A 159 35.04 15.89 6.63
CA HIS A 159 34.96 16.69 5.42
C HIS A 159 33.95 17.82 5.66
N ALA A 160 34.44 18.89 6.27
CA ALA A 160 33.86 20.21 6.15
C ALA A 160 34.12 20.69 4.72
N GLY A 161 33.09 20.69 3.87
CA GLY A 161 33.10 21.43 2.61
C GLY A 161 33.13 22.94 2.88
N PRO A 162 33.74 23.75 2.01
CA PRO A 162 33.92 25.18 2.26
C PRO A 162 32.58 25.93 2.19
N ASP A 163 32.39 26.83 3.16
CA ASP A 163 31.34 27.86 3.18
C ASP A 163 31.30 28.63 1.87
N ALA A 164 30.36 28.27 1.00
CA ALA A 164 29.88 29.13 -0.07
C ALA A 164 28.62 29.84 0.44
N GLY A 165 28.77 31.12 0.75
CA GLY A 165 27.67 31.99 1.15
C GLY A 165 26.54 31.92 0.12
N HIS A 166 25.37 31.46 0.57
CA HIS A 166 24.14 31.52 -0.21
C HIS A 166 23.65 32.98 -0.27
N PRO A 167 23.41 33.53 -1.46
CA PRO A 167 22.54 34.68 -1.60
C PRO A 167 21.15 34.32 -1.06
N LEU A 168 20.51 35.25 -0.37
CA LEU A 168 19.14 35.12 0.10
C LEU A 168 18.19 35.09 -1.12
N GLU A 169 17.80 33.90 -1.54
CA GLU A 169 16.78 33.68 -2.57
C GLU A 169 15.38 34.09 -2.04
N PRO A 170 14.48 34.61 -2.90
CA PRO A 170 13.13 34.98 -2.51
C PRO A 170 12.33 33.72 -2.11
N GLU A 171 11.62 33.80 -0.98
CA GLU A 171 10.94 32.68 -0.34
C GLU A 171 10.05 31.88 -1.31
N ALA A 172 10.57 30.76 -1.81
CA ALA A 172 9.75 29.72 -2.42
C ALA A 172 8.68 29.32 -1.40
N VAL A 173 7.41 29.38 -1.80
CA VAL A 173 6.25 29.07 -0.97
C VAL A 173 6.43 27.67 -0.39
N ARG A 174 6.96 27.58 0.83
CA ARG A 174 6.97 26.34 1.59
C ARG A 174 5.50 25.98 1.82
N PRO A 175 5.03 24.81 1.35
CA PRO A 175 3.68 24.39 1.65
C PRO A 175 3.52 24.40 3.16
N ARG A 176 2.50 25.10 3.66
CA ARG A 176 2.16 25.08 5.07
C ARG A 176 2.05 23.61 5.46
N ARG A 177 2.86 23.15 6.41
CA ARG A 177 2.62 21.87 7.10
C ARG A 177 1.14 21.81 7.37
N ALA A 178 0.47 20.76 6.90
CA ALA A 178 -0.88 20.48 7.33
C ALA A 178 -0.85 20.51 8.86
N GLY A 179 -1.46 21.54 9.45
CA GLY A 179 -1.51 21.66 10.90
C GLY A 179 -2.16 20.41 11.47
N PRO A 180 -1.83 20.01 12.71
CA PRO A 180 -2.51 18.87 13.33
C PRO A 180 -4.02 19.10 13.23
N SER A 181 -4.72 18.14 12.61
CA SER A 181 -6.18 18.14 12.51
C SER A 181 -6.75 18.43 13.90
N ARG A 182 -7.73 19.33 14.00
CA ARG A 182 -8.41 19.62 15.28
C ARG A 182 -8.86 18.29 15.91
N PRO A 183 -8.54 18.01 17.19
CA PRO A 183 -9.07 16.82 17.85
C PRO A 183 -10.60 16.89 17.82
N GLY A 184 -11.24 15.91 17.16
CA GLY A 184 -12.70 15.80 17.05
C GLY A 184 -13.29 15.92 15.64
N GLN A 185 -12.50 16.25 14.61
CA GLN A 185 -12.94 16.16 13.21
C GLN A 185 -11.90 15.35 12.42
N ALA A 186 -11.90 14.03 12.63
CA ALA A 186 -11.16 13.14 11.74
C ALA A 186 -11.86 13.16 10.38
N ALA A 187 -11.12 13.49 9.32
CA ALA A 187 -11.63 13.34 7.96
C ALA A 187 -12.10 11.88 7.76
N PRO A 188 -13.20 11.65 7.03
CA PRO A 188 -13.71 10.31 6.80
C PRO A 188 -12.64 9.44 6.15
N LEU A 189 -12.42 8.24 6.71
CA LEU A 189 -11.42 7.28 6.23
C LEU A 189 -11.87 6.58 4.95
N ALA A 190 -10.91 6.10 4.15
CA ALA A 190 -11.21 5.16 3.08
C ALA A 190 -11.83 3.87 3.66
N PRO A 191 -12.70 3.16 2.91
CA PRO A 191 -13.26 1.88 3.35
C PRO A 191 -12.20 0.88 3.82
N VAL A 192 -11.09 0.78 3.09
CA VAL A 192 -9.96 -0.09 3.44
C VAL A 192 -9.25 0.34 4.72
N GLN A 193 -9.11 1.65 4.95
CA GLN A 193 -8.51 2.18 6.19
C GLN A 193 -9.37 1.83 7.40
N GLN A 194 -10.68 2.00 7.30
CA GLN A 194 -11.61 1.65 8.37
C GLN A 194 -11.62 0.14 8.63
N ALA A 195 -11.61 -0.69 7.58
CA ALA A 195 -11.59 -2.14 7.71
C ALA A 195 -10.31 -2.66 8.40
N PHE A 196 -9.15 -2.06 8.11
CA PHE A 196 -7.89 -2.40 8.81
C PHE A 196 -7.95 -2.11 10.30
N ILE A 197 -8.62 -1.03 10.71
CA ILE A 197 -8.85 -0.70 12.13
C ILE A 197 -9.78 -1.75 12.74
N ASP A 198 -10.93 -1.98 12.13
CA ASP A 198 -11.99 -2.82 12.70
C ASP A 198 -11.58 -4.29 12.81
N ALA A 199 -10.80 -4.80 11.86
CA ALA A 199 -10.30 -6.18 11.88
C ALA A 199 -9.08 -6.38 12.81
N GLY A 200 -8.51 -5.29 13.37
CA GLY A 200 -7.26 -5.36 14.14
C GLY A 200 -6.04 -5.70 13.27
N ALA A 201 -6.01 -5.23 12.03
CA ALA A 201 -4.92 -5.49 11.08
C ALA A 201 -3.66 -4.64 11.32
N VAL A 202 -3.64 -3.84 12.39
CA VAL A 202 -2.57 -2.88 12.70
C VAL A 202 -1.97 -3.21 14.06
N GLN A 203 -0.66 -3.50 14.09
CA GLN A 203 0.13 -3.62 15.32
C GLN A 203 1.14 -2.46 15.43
N CYS A 204 2.38 -2.65 14.96
CA CYS A 204 3.37 -1.57 14.96
C CYS A 204 3.06 -0.47 13.93
N GLY A 205 2.21 -0.76 12.93
CA GLY A 205 1.78 0.19 11.91
C GLY A 205 2.79 0.48 10.81
N PHE A 206 3.99 -0.11 10.83
CA PHE A 206 5.06 0.26 9.89
C PHE A 206 4.75 -0.15 8.44
N CYS A 207 4.22 -1.36 8.23
CA CYS A 207 3.82 -1.85 6.89
C CYS A 207 2.44 -1.37 6.45
N THR A 208 1.64 -0.82 7.37
CA THR A 208 0.24 -0.46 7.13
C THR A 208 0.05 0.51 5.96
N PRO A 209 0.87 1.56 5.77
CA PRO A 209 0.74 2.46 4.62
C PRO A 209 0.77 1.76 3.27
N GLY A 210 1.77 0.89 3.03
CA GLY A 210 1.91 0.19 1.76
C GLY A 210 0.80 -0.84 1.53
N LEU A 211 0.43 -1.57 2.59
CA LEU A 211 -0.69 -2.51 2.55
C LEU A 211 -2.03 -1.83 2.22
N LEU A 212 -2.31 -0.67 2.80
CA LEU A 212 -3.53 0.08 2.53
C LEU A 212 -3.60 0.54 1.08
N VAL A 213 -2.50 1.05 0.53
CA VAL A 213 -2.42 1.49 -0.86
C VAL A 213 -2.61 0.32 -1.82
N ALA A 214 -1.94 -0.81 -1.58
CA ALA A 214 -2.07 -2.01 -2.41
C ALA A 214 -3.47 -2.62 -2.34
N ALA A 215 -4.08 -2.65 -1.14
CA ALA A 215 -5.44 -3.15 -0.96
C ALA A 215 -6.50 -2.23 -1.58
N ASP A 216 -6.36 -0.91 -1.48
CA ASP A 216 -7.26 0.04 -2.16
C ASP A 216 -7.27 -0.17 -3.67
N GLU A 217 -6.08 -0.34 -4.25
CA GLU A 217 -5.91 -0.56 -5.68
C GLU A 217 -6.47 -1.91 -6.14
N LEU A 218 -6.25 -2.98 -5.37
CA LEU A 218 -6.89 -4.28 -5.62
C LEU A 218 -8.40 -4.14 -5.66
N LEU A 219 -8.99 -3.51 -4.64
CA LEU A 219 -10.46 -3.40 -4.51
C LEU A 219 -11.08 -2.48 -5.54
N GLU A 220 -10.32 -1.52 -6.08
CA GLU A 220 -10.75 -0.74 -7.23
C GLU A 220 -10.85 -1.60 -8.49
N ARG A 221 -9.85 -2.46 -8.75
CA ARG A 221 -9.83 -3.30 -9.95
C ARG A 221 -10.75 -4.52 -9.83
N ASN A 222 -10.85 -5.10 -8.64
CA ASN A 222 -11.63 -6.28 -8.33
C ASN A 222 -12.39 -6.09 -7.01
N PRO A 223 -13.66 -5.65 -7.05
CA PRO A 223 -14.46 -5.40 -5.86
C PRO A 223 -14.82 -6.64 -5.03
N ASP A 224 -14.76 -7.84 -5.63
CA ASP A 224 -15.02 -9.13 -4.96
C ASP A 224 -13.82 -10.09 -5.14
N PRO A 225 -12.68 -9.78 -4.53
CA PRO A 225 -11.45 -10.54 -4.74
C PRO A 225 -11.47 -11.88 -4.02
N SER A 226 -10.98 -12.93 -4.68
CA SER A 226 -10.74 -14.20 -4.02
C SER A 226 -9.57 -14.11 -3.04
N ASP A 227 -9.49 -15.09 -2.16
CA ASP A 227 -8.38 -15.27 -1.23
C ASP A 227 -7.00 -15.37 -1.91
N ALA A 228 -6.97 -15.86 -3.15
CA ALA A 228 -5.75 -15.91 -3.95
C ALA A 228 -5.39 -14.52 -4.50
N ASP A 229 -6.39 -13.77 -4.98
CA ASP A 229 -6.20 -12.40 -5.49
C ASP A 229 -5.67 -11.46 -4.42
N ILE A 230 -6.21 -11.56 -3.19
CA ILE A 230 -5.75 -10.74 -2.06
C ILE A 230 -4.29 -11.06 -1.73
N ARG A 231 -3.93 -12.35 -1.65
CA ARG A 231 -2.55 -12.76 -1.34
C ARG A 231 -1.57 -12.30 -2.41
N GLU A 232 -1.95 -12.42 -3.68
CA GLU A 232 -1.12 -12.00 -4.80
C GLU A 232 -0.90 -10.48 -4.78
N ALA A 233 -1.96 -9.69 -4.66
CA ALA A 233 -1.86 -8.23 -4.63
C ALA A 233 -1.04 -7.70 -3.44
N LEU A 234 -1.06 -8.39 -2.30
CA LEU A 234 -0.32 -8.02 -1.11
C LEU A 234 1.07 -8.66 -1.01
N SER A 235 1.45 -9.54 -1.93
CA SER A 235 2.71 -10.30 -1.89
C SER A 235 3.96 -9.40 -1.82
N GLY A 236 3.90 -8.20 -2.41
CA GLY A 236 4.95 -7.20 -2.35
C GLY A 236 5.04 -6.39 -1.05
N ASN A 237 4.19 -6.64 -0.06
CA ASN A 237 4.13 -5.88 1.20
C ASN A 237 4.39 -6.76 2.42
N LEU A 238 5.59 -6.63 2.99
CA LEU A 238 6.01 -7.48 4.09
C LEU A 238 5.52 -6.97 5.46
N CYS A 239 4.86 -7.86 6.20
CA CYS A 239 4.47 -7.64 7.60
C CYS A 239 5.17 -8.64 8.52
N ARG A 240 5.78 -8.14 9.60
CA ARG A 240 6.45 -8.97 10.62
C ARG A 240 5.63 -9.18 11.91
N CYS A 241 4.55 -8.43 12.09
CA CYS A 241 3.81 -8.38 13.34
C CYS A 241 2.51 -9.20 13.33
N THR A 242 1.70 -9.08 12.26
CA THR A 242 0.33 -9.62 12.24
C THR A 242 0.23 -11.08 11.84
N GLY A 243 1.20 -11.59 11.07
CA GLY A 243 1.09 -12.91 10.43
C GLY A 243 0.06 -12.96 9.30
N TYR A 244 -0.33 -11.80 8.74
CA TYR A 244 -1.23 -11.61 7.59
C TYR A 244 -2.70 -11.97 7.75
N GLU A 245 -3.11 -12.90 8.61
CA GLU A 245 -4.53 -13.29 8.71
C GLU A 245 -5.46 -12.11 8.96
N LYS A 246 -5.12 -11.21 9.90
CA LYS A 246 -5.92 -10.00 10.15
C LYS A 246 -5.90 -8.97 9.02
N ILE A 247 -4.85 -8.99 8.20
CA ILE A 247 -4.78 -8.15 7.00
C ILE A 247 -5.72 -8.72 5.93
N LEU A 248 -5.74 -10.04 5.73
CA LEU A 248 -6.67 -10.68 4.80
C LEU A 248 -8.13 -10.46 5.23
N ASP A 249 -8.42 -10.63 6.53
CA ASP A 249 -9.74 -10.33 7.12
C ASP A 249 -10.16 -8.87 6.84
N ALA A 250 -9.24 -7.91 6.99
CA ALA A 250 -9.52 -6.51 6.71
C ALA A 250 -9.85 -6.24 5.23
N VAL A 251 -9.13 -6.87 4.29
CA VAL A 251 -9.43 -6.69 2.86
C VAL A 251 -10.80 -7.27 2.50
N ARG A 252 -11.12 -8.48 3.01
CA ARG A 252 -12.46 -9.08 2.83
C ARG A 252 -13.56 -8.19 3.40
N LEU A 253 -13.33 -7.63 4.60
CA LEU A 253 -14.27 -6.72 5.25
C LEU A 253 -14.47 -5.43 4.43
N ALA A 254 -13.40 -4.89 3.84
CA ALA A 254 -13.48 -3.72 2.97
C ALA A 254 -14.24 -4.03 1.66
N ALA A 255 -14.00 -5.20 1.06
CA ALA A 255 -14.73 -5.67 -0.13
C ALA A 255 -16.23 -5.77 0.15
N ALA A 256 -16.61 -6.45 1.22
CA ALA A 256 -18.01 -6.62 1.62
C ALA A 256 -18.74 -5.28 1.80
N ARG A 257 -18.11 -4.32 2.49
CA ARG A 257 -18.68 -2.97 2.73
C ARG A 257 -18.82 -2.15 1.46
N THR A 258 -17.96 -2.37 0.48
CA THR A 258 -18.02 -1.66 -0.80
C THR A 258 -19.14 -2.24 -1.67
N GLY A 259 -19.36 -3.56 -1.61
CA GLY A 259 -20.47 -4.24 -2.28
C GLY A 259 -21.86 -3.93 -1.68
N GLU A 260 -21.96 -3.71 -0.37
CA GLU A 260 -23.21 -3.31 0.30
C GLU A 260 -23.66 -1.87 -0.01
N ALA A 261 -22.76 -1.03 -0.53
CA ALA A 261 -23.02 0.37 -0.84
C ALA A 261 -23.48 0.62 -2.30
N VAL A 262 -23.63 -0.45 -3.10
CA VAL A 262 -24.04 -0.42 -4.52
C VAL A 262 -25.50 -0.86 -4.67
#